data_AF-A0A9P6JPG2-F1
#
_entry.id   AF-A0A9P6JPG2-F1
#
_cell.length_a   1.000
_cell.length_b   1.000
_cell.length_c   1.000
_cell.angle_alpha   90.00
_cell.angle_beta   90.00
_cell.angle_gamma   90.00
#
_symmetry.space_group_name_H-M   'P 1'
#
loop_
_entity.id
_entity.type
_entity.pdbx_description
1 polymer ?
#
loop_
_entity_poly.entity_id
_entity_poly.type
_entity_poly.pdbx_seq_one_letter_code
_entity_poly.pdbx_strand_id
1 'polypeptide(L)'
;MAEETKLNPFPSGVLTAEHEAQIEKIRSVFKRWLPAAEDSRKKVDGAKEQLQSVTEDLKNLQIDAPYAYSPAPPYIFRPILLSCTKTYWLAVIAALSDDQKKEMAQRLNCIPPYGKRVPQFDGKRCVEQASELNDREYEGIMRCAMFALINLLPSEVVRFWRELSEVGVQTWEERD
;
A
#
# COMPACT_ATOMS: atom_id res chain seq x y z
N MET A 1 3.58 -7.10 27.89
CA MET A 1 4.33 -7.86 26.86
C MET A 1 4.05 -7.18 25.53
N ALA A 2 5.05 -6.57 24.89
CA ALA A 2 4.87 -6.03 23.55
C ALA A 2 4.72 -7.23 22.61
N GLU A 3 3.54 -7.41 22.01
CA GLU A 3 3.34 -8.37 20.93
C GLU A 3 4.36 -8.07 19.84
N GLU A 4 5.18 -9.07 19.51
CA GLU A 4 6.08 -9.02 18.37
C GLU A 4 5.24 -8.74 17.13
N THR A 5 5.25 -7.49 16.68
CA THR A 5 4.31 -7.06 15.64
C THR A 5 4.80 -7.66 14.32
N LYS A 6 4.22 -8.80 13.94
CA LYS A 6 4.48 -9.50 12.67
C LYS A 6 4.48 -8.49 11.52
N LEU A 7 5.53 -8.51 10.70
CA LEU A 7 5.67 -7.58 9.58
C LEU A 7 4.60 -7.86 8.52
N ASN A 8 4.38 -9.14 8.22
CA ASN A 8 3.35 -9.61 7.30
C ASN A 8 2.04 -9.92 8.06
N PRO A 9 0.95 -9.16 7.83
CA PRO A 9 -0.34 -9.38 8.52
C PRO A 9 -1.16 -10.54 7.93
N PHE A 10 -0.72 -11.16 6.83
CA PHE A 10 -1.45 -12.25 6.20
C PHE A 10 -1.18 -13.61 6.90
N PRO A 11 -2.15 -14.54 6.87
CA PRO A 11 -1.95 -15.89 7.36
C PRO A 11 -0.84 -16.61 6.58
N SER A 12 -0.03 -17.42 7.28
CA SER A 12 1.03 -18.20 6.65
C SER A 12 0.46 -19.21 5.66
N GLY A 13 1.12 -19.37 4.51
CA GLY A 13 0.71 -20.30 3.46
C GLY A 13 -0.34 -19.75 2.49
N VAL A 14 -0.84 -18.53 2.68
CA VAL A 14 -1.71 -17.84 1.72
C VAL A 14 -0.90 -17.26 0.56
N LEU A 15 0.32 -16.82 0.83
CA LEU A 15 1.20 -16.14 -0.11
C LEU A 15 2.44 -16.99 -0.39
N THR A 16 3.08 -16.78 -1.54
CA THR A 16 4.39 -17.39 -1.81
C THR A 16 5.47 -16.70 -0.98
N ALA A 17 6.58 -17.40 -0.72
CA ALA A 17 7.69 -16.84 0.07
C ALA A 17 8.26 -15.55 -0.55
N GLU A 18 8.27 -15.44 -1.88
CA GLU A 18 8.72 -14.24 -2.58
C GLU A 18 7.77 -13.06 -2.30
N HIS A 19 6.45 -13.29 -2.34
CA HIS A 19 5.47 -12.25 -2.04
C HIS A 19 5.56 -11.79 -0.60
N GLU A 20 5.69 -12.73 0.35
CA GLU A 20 5.87 -12.43 1.77
C GLU A 20 7.12 -11.57 1.98
N ALA A 21 8.24 -11.92 1.36
CA ALA A 21 9.48 -11.16 1.44
C ALA A 21 9.33 -9.72 0.92
N GLN A 22 8.60 -9.50 -0.18
CA GLN A 22 8.33 -8.14 -0.66
C GLN A 22 7.49 -7.33 0.34
N ILE A 23 6.47 -7.95 0.94
CA ILE A 23 5.65 -7.31 1.98
C ILE A 23 6.53 -6.90 3.16
N GLU A 24 7.35 -7.81 3.68
CA GLU A 24 8.23 -7.53 4.81
C GLU A 24 9.24 -6.42 4.50
N LYS A 25 9.79 -6.40 3.28
CA LYS A 25 10.67 -5.33 2.79
C LYS A 25 9.98 -3.97 2.87
N ILE A 26 8.76 -3.84 2.32
CA ILE A 26 7.98 -2.59 2.39
C ILE A 26 7.71 -2.20 3.85
N ARG A 27 7.28 -3.17 4.67
CA ARG A 27 6.90 -2.94 6.07
C ARG A 27 8.07 -2.48 6.92
N SER A 28 9.28 -2.98 6.68
CA SER A 28 10.48 -2.57 7.41
C SER A 28 10.86 -1.11 7.15
N VAL A 29 10.60 -0.59 5.94
CA VAL A 29 10.77 0.82 5.61
C VAL A 29 9.68 1.65 6.29
N PHE A 30 8.41 1.28 6.15
CA PHE A 30 7.28 2.06 6.69
C PHE A 30 7.31 2.15 8.22
N LYS A 31 7.68 1.07 8.92
CA LYS A 31 7.83 1.07 10.39
C LYS A 31 8.88 2.05 10.90
N ARG A 32 9.85 2.44 10.06
CA ARG A 32 10.87 3.46 10.42
C ARG A 32 10.45 4.83 9.95
N TRP A 33 9.85 4.93 8.76
CA TRP A 33 9.43 6.19 8.16
C TRP A 33 8.28 6.85 8.92
N LEU A 34 7.22 6.11 9.28
CA LEU A 34 6.03 6.67 9.90
C LEU A 34 6.29 7.30 11.28
N PRO A 35 7.01 6.66 12.22
CA PRO A 35 7.37 7.31 13.48
C PRO A 35 8.25 8.54 13.27
N ALA A 36 9.23 8.49 12.37
CA ALA A 36 10.09 9.64 12.09
C ALA A 36 9.31 10.83 11.51
N ALA A 37 8.33 10.56 10.64
CA ALA A 37 7.45 11.59 10.11
C ALA A 37 6.60 12.22 11.23
N GLU A 38 6.05 11.40 12.12
CA GLU A 38 5.29 11.87 13.28
C GLU A 38 6.12 12.69 14.27
N ASP A 39 7.33 12.25 14.59
CA ASP A 39 8.25 12.96 15.49
C ASP A 39 8.71 14.30 14.88
N SER A 40 8.93 14.32 13.57
CA SER A 40 9.24 15.55 12.82
C SER A 40 8.07 16.54 12.88
N ARG A 41 6.82 16.07 12.74
CA ARG A 41 5.61 16.91 12.93
C ARG A 41 5.52 17.46 14.35
N LYS A 42 5.91 16.67 15.35
CA LYS A 42 5.97 17.06 16.78
C LYS A 42 7.18 17.92 17.13
N LYS A 43 8.10 18.15 16.20
CA LYS A 43 9.35 18.90 16.40
C LYS A 43 10.22 18.32 17.52
N VAL A 44 10.28 16.99 17.60
CA VAL A 44 11.23 16.31 18.49
C VAL A 44 12.66 16.60 18.00
N ASP A 45 13.59 16.84 18.91
CA ASP A 45 14.99 17.12 18.57
C ASP A 45 15.61 15.97 17.77
N GLY A 46 16.28 16.30 16.66
CA GLY A 46 16.89 15.32 15.76
C GLY A 46 15.93 14.58 14.81
N ALA A 47 14.61 14.82 14.92
CA ALA A 47 13.62 14.09 14.12
C ALA A 47 13.64 14.46 12.63
N LYS A 48 14.11 15.66 12.26
CA LYS A 48 14.22 16.07 10.85
C LYS A 48 15.32 15.30 10.14
N GLU A 49 16.47 15.17 10.78
CA GLU A 49 17.62 14.42 10.27
C GLU A 49 17.28 12.93 10.17
N GLN A 50 16.58 12.41 11.18
CA GLN A 50 16.07 11.04 11.14
C GLN A 50 15.08 10.84 9.99
N LEU A 51 14.10 11.74 9.82
CA LEU A 51 13.13 11.69 8.72
C LEU A 51 13.83 11.73 7.36
N GLN A 52 14.84 12.59 7.21
CA GLN A 52 15.62 12.66 5.97
C GLN A 52 16.30 11.33 5.67
N SER A 53 16.98 10.73 6.65
CA SER A 53 17.65 9.43 6.48
C SER A 53 16.67 8.32 6.09
N VAL A 54 15.53 8.19 6.76
CA VAL A 54 14.54 7.13 6.42
C VAL A 54 13.77 7.44 5.14
N THR A 55 13.71 8.70 4.71
CA THR A 55 13.16 9.08 3.40
C THR A 55 14.09 8.65 2.28
N GLU A 56 15.40 8.73 2.45
CA GLU A 56 16.35 8.14 1.49
C GLU A 56 16.19 6.62 1.40
N ASP A 57 15.95 5.93 2.52
CA ASP A 57 15.62 4.50 2.49
C ASP A 57 14.33 4.22 1.71
N LEU A 58 13.31 5.08 1.85
CA LEU A 58 12.07 4.99 1.08
C LEU A 58 12.32 5.20 -0.42
N LYS A 59 13.14 6.18 -0.81
CA LYS A 59 13.52 6.41 -2.21
C LYS A 59 14.26 5.22 -2.84
N ASN A 60 15.07 4.54 -2.03
CA ASN A 60 15.84 3.37 -2.46
C ASN A 60 15.06 2.05 -2.34
N LEU A 61 13.80 2.08 -1.93
CA LEU A 61 12.97 0.88 -1.83
C LEU A 61 12.67 0.33 -3.23
N GLN A 62 13.29 -0.82 -3.54
CA GLN A 62 13.04 -1.56 -4.77
C GLN A 62 12.11 -2.74 -4.49
N ILE A 63 11.06 -2.87 -5.29
CA ILE A 63 10.16 -4.03 -5.28
C ILE A 63 10.48 -4.88 -6.50
N ASP A 64 10.60 -6.18 -6.32
CA ASP A 64 10.98 -7.10 -7.38
C ASP A 64 9.76 -7.47 -8.25
N ALA A 65 10.01 -7.85 -9.51
CA ALA A 65 8.99 -8.45 -10.35
C ALA A 65 8.48 -9.77 -9.73
N PRO A 66 7.18 -10.13 -9.89
CA PRO A 66 6.16 -9.45 -10.70
C PRO A 66 5.41 -8.32 -9.96
N TYR A 67 5.80 -8.00 -8.73
CA TYR A 67 5.07 -7.07 -7.85
C TYR A 67 5.39 -5.59 -8.12
N ALA A 68 6.56 -5.33 -8.71
CA ALA A 68 6.92 -4.00 -9.21
C ALA A 68 5.87 -3.43 -10.17
N TYR A 69 5.62 -2.13 -10.07
CA TYR A 69 4.82 -1.37 -11.05
C TYR A 69 5.72 -0.83 -12.16
N SER A 70 5.30 -1.01 -13.41
CA SER A 70 6.02 -0.55 -14.60
C SER A 70 5.03 -0.28 -15.74
N PRO A 71 5.22 0.77 -16.57
CA PRO A 71 6.32 1.75 -16.53
C PRO A 71 6.20 2.75 -15.37
N ALA A 72 7.35 3.22 -14.89
CA ALA A 72 7.42 4.17 -13.78
C ALA A 72 6.89 5.57 -14.18
N PRO A 73 5.95 6.17 -13.43
CA PRO A 73 5.58 7.57 -13.63
C PRO A 73 6.73 8.54 -13.27
N PRO A 74 6.74 9.78 -13.79
CA PRO A 74 7.88 10.71 -13.70
C PRO A 74 7.99 11.45 -12.35
N TYR A 75 7.83 10.75 -11.23
CA TYR A 75 7.92 11.29 -9.87
C TYR A 75 8.73 10.34 -9.00
N ILE A 76 9.46 10.84 -8.01
CA ILE A 76 10.34 10.01 -7.17
C ILE A 76 9.56 8.88 -6.48
N PHE A 77 8.48 9.23 -5.77
CA PHE A 77 7.78 8.27 -4.92
C PHE A 77 6.64 7.52 -5.60
N ARG A 78 6.08 8.02 -6.71
CA ARG A 78 4.92 7.39 -7.33
C ARG A 78 5.20 5.95 -7.81
N PRO A 79 6.32 5.62 -8.49
CA PRO A 79 6.63 4.25 -8.87
C PRO A 79 6.75 3.32 -7.66
N ILE A 80 7.35 3.81 -6.57
CA ILE A 80 7.53 3.07 -5.32
C ILE A 80 6.17 2.79 -4.68
N LEU A 81 5.34 3.82 -4.51
CA LEU A 81 4.02 3.71 -3.90
C LEU A 81 3.06 2.86 -4.74
N LEU A 82 3.12 2.95 -6.07
CA LEU A 82 2.36 2.08 -6.97
C LEU A 82 2.81 0.63 -6.84
N SER A 83 4.13 0.37 -6.73
CA SER A 83 4.66 -0.97 -6.50
C SER A 83 4.23 -1.53 -5.15
N CYS A 84 4.30 -0.72 -4.08
CA CYS A 84 3.80 -1.10 -2.76
C CYS A 84 2.30 -1.43 -2.80
N THR A 85 1.52 -0.57 -3.46
CA THR A 85 0.07 -0.76 -3.63
C THR A 85 -0.25 -2.03 -4.38
N LYS A 86 0.40 -2.28 -5.52
CA LYS A 86 0.25 -3.52 -6.30
C LYS A 86 0.61 -4.74 -5.46
N THR A 87 1.75 -4.70 -4.77
CA THR A 87 2.19 -5.79 -3.88
C THR A 87 1.13 -6.11 -2.83
N TYR A 88 0.62 -5.09 -2.14
CA TYR A 88 -0.38 -5.26 -1.08
C TYR A 88 -1.73 -5.69 -1.64
N TRP A 89 -2.13 -5.16 -2.79
CA TRP A 89 -3.40 -5.48 -3.43
C TRP A 89 -3.44 -6.94 -3.87
N LEU A 90 -2.38 -7.43 -4.50
CA LEU A 90 -2.28 -8.84 -4.85
C LEU A 90 -2.37 -9.75 -3.63
N ALA A 91 -1.78 -9.35 -2.50
CA ALA A 91 -1.85 -10.11 -1.25
C ALA A 91 -3.26 -10.13 -0.67
N VAL A 92 -3.96 -8.99 -0.70
CA VAL A 92 -5.38 -8.91 -0.35
C VAL A 92 -6.18 -9.88 -1.21
N ILE A 93 -6.08 -9.80 -2.53
CA ILE A 93 -6.89 -10.64 -3.44
C ILE A 93 -6.58 -12.13 -3.26
N ALA A 94 -5.32 -12.50 -3.01
CA ALA A 94 -4.95 -13.88 -2.70
C ALA A 94 -5.56 -14.39 -1.38
N ALA A 95 -5.73 -13.50 -0.40
CA ALA A 95 -6.27 -13.84 0.92
C ALA A 95 -7.81 -13.89 0.99
N LEU A 96 -8.52 -13.33 0.01
CA LEU A 96 -9.98 -13.33 -0.03
C LEU A 96 -10.51 -14.65 -0.61
N SER A 97 -11.55 -15.20 0.03
CA SER A 97 -12.40 -16.23 -0.58
C SER A 97 -13.19 -15.68 -1.79
N ASP A 98 -13.77 -16.56 -2.59
CA ASP A 98 -14.52 -16.15 -3.79
C ASP A 98 -15.74 -15.28 -3.45
N ASP A 99 -16.41 -15.52 -2.33
CA ASP A 99 -17.54 -14.68 -1.90
C ASP A 99 -17.05 -13.31 -1.40
N GLN A 100 -15.94 -13.26 -0.67
CA GLN A 100 -15.33 -12.00 -0.26
C GLN A 100 -14.78 -11.21 -1.46
N LYS A 101 -14.31 -11.87 -2.52
CA LYS A 101 -13.91 -11.24 -3.78
C LYS A 101 -15.11 -10.59 -4.49
N LYS A 102 -16.27 -11.25 -4.53
CA LYS A 102 -17.52 -10.65 -5.05
C LYS A 102 -17.93 -9.44 -4.23
N GLU A 103 -17.87 -9.55 -2.91
CA GLU A 103 -18.18 -8.44 -2.01
C GLU A 103 -17.20 -7.27 -2.19
N MET A 104 -15.90 -7.54 -2.29
CA MET A 104 -14.88 -6.53 -2.58
C MET A 104 -15.16 -5.79 -3.89
N ALA A 105 -15.49 -6.52 -4.96
CA ALA A 105 -15.86 -5.91 -6.23
C ALA A 105 -17.07 -4.98 -6.10
N GLN A 106 -18.11 -5.39 -5.36
CA GLN A 106 -19.27 -4.54 -5.08
C GLN A 106 -18.88 -3.29 -4.28
N ARG A 107 -18.07 -3.45 -3.23
CA ARG A 107 -17.61 -2.32 -2.39
C ARG A 107 -16.81 -1.31 -3.21
N LEU A 108 -15.93 -1.75 -4.10
CA LEU A 108 -15.17 -0.86 -5.00
C LEU A 108 -16.10 -0.11 -5.97
N ASN A 109 -17.14 -0.74 -6.50
CA ASN A 109 -18.13 -0.08 -7.35
C ASN A 109 -18.91 1.03 -6.62
N CYS A 110 -19.04 0.94 -5.29
CA CYS A 110 -19.69 1.97 -4.49
C CYS A 110 -18.80 3.19 -4.21
N ILE A 111 -17.50 3.13 -4.51
CA ILE A 111 -16.59 4.25 -4.28
C ILE A 111 -16.75 5.25 -5.43
N PRO A 112 -17.13 6.50 -5.16
CA PRO A 112 -17.28 7.51 -6.20
C PRO A 112 -15.91 7.87 -6.79
N PRO A 113 -15.86 8.35 -8.05
CA PRO A 113 -14.61 8.80 -8.65
C PRO A 113 -14.03 10.01 -7.91
N TYR A 114 -12.70 10.09 -7.82
CA TYR A 114 -12.02 11.26 -7.24
C TYR A 114 -11.61 12.23 -8.36
N GLY A 115 -12.54 13.12 -8.70
CA GLY A 115 -12.35 14.11 -9.76
C GLY A 115 -12.02 13.45 -11.11
N LYS A 116 -11.06 14.02 -11.85
CA LYS A 116 -10.58 13.46 -13.12
C LYS A 116 -9.42 12.48 -12.96
N ARG A 117 -8.92 12.30 -11.73
CA ARG A 117 -7.66 11.62 -11.45
C ARG A 117 -7.86 10.13 -11.21
N VAL A 118 -8.78 9.79 -10.32
CA VAL A 118 -9.16 8.39 -10.05
C VAL A 118 -10.50 8.14 -10.72
N PRO A 119 -10.57 7.23 -11.72
CA PRO A 119 -11.81 6.91 -12.39
C PRO A 119 -12.78 6.19 -11.43
N GLN A 120 -14.03 6.04 -11.86
CA GLN A 120 -14.93 5.08 -11.23
C GLN A 120 -14.29 3.69 -11.35
N PHE A 121 -14.20 2.95 -10.25
CA PHE A 121 -13.68 1.59 -10.31
C PHE A 121 -14.62 0.69 -11.10
N ASP A 122 -14.03 -0.15 -11.95
CA ASP A 122 -14.61 -1.44 -12.30
C ASP A 122 -14.12 -2.44 -11.23
N GLY A 123 -14.95 -2.65 -10.21
CA GLY A 123 -14.61 -3.51 -9.09
C GLY A 123 -14.33 -4.96 -9.48
N LYS A 124 -14.98 -5.47 -10.55
CA LYS A 124 -14.73 -6.81 -11.07
C LYS A 124 -13.32 -6.89 -11.65
N ARG A 125 -12.95 -5.93 -12.50
CA ARG A 125 -11.59 -5.82 -13.04
C ARG A 125 -10.55 -5.67 -11.93
N CYS A 126 -10.81 -4.83 -10.93
CA CYS A 126 -9.89 -4.61 -9.81
C CYS A 126 -9.57 -5.90 -9.04
N VAL A 127 -10.50 -6.87 -9.00
CA VAL A 127 -10.34 -8.15 -8.30
C VAL A 127 -9.81 -9.24 -9.22
N GLU A 128 -10.39 -9.42 -10.41
CA GLU A 128 -10.05 -10.52 -11.33
C GLU A 128 -8.76 -10.28 -12.12
N GLN A 129 -8.42 -9.00 -12.36
CA GLN A 129 -7.24 -8.57 -13.13
C GLN A 129 -6.33 -7.70 -12.25
N ALA A 130 -6.21 -8.07 -10.98
CA ALA A 130 -5.55 -7.28 -9.94
C ALA A 130 -4.07 -6.96 -10.23
N SER A 131 -3.40 -7.70 -11.10
CA SER A 131 -2.00 -7.46 -11.53
C SER A 131 -1.86 -6.49 -12.71
N GLU A 132 -2.95 -6.19 -13.42
CA GLU A 132 -2.98 -5.49 -14.71
C GLU A 132 -3.61 -4.08 -14.61
N LEU A 133 -3.81 -3.59 -13.38
CA LEU A 133 -4.36 -2.26 -13.16
C LEU A 133 -3.37 -1.17 -13.58
N ASN A 134 -3.88 -0.03 -14.03
CA ASN A 134 -3.07 1.14 -14.37
C ASN A 134 -2.74 1.98 -13.13
N ASP A 135 -1.95 3.04 -13.36
CA ASP A 135 -1.46 3.95 -12.33
C ASP A 135 -2.59 4.65 -11.58
N ARG A 136 -3.66 5.05 -12.28
CA ARG A 136 -4.81 5.72 -11.68
C ARG A 136 -5.66 4.78 -10.84
N GLU A 137 -5.83 3.54 -11.30
CA GLU A 137 -6.54 2.49 -10.56
C GLU A 137 -5.80 2.14 -9.27
N TYR A 138 -4.48 1.89 -9.33
CA TYR A 138 -3.69 1.66 -8.12
C TYR A 138 -3.64 2.90 -7.22
N GLU A 139 -3.48 4.12 -7.76
CA GLU A 139 -3.58 5.33 -6.94
C GLU A 139 -4.92 5.39 -6.19
N GLY A 140 -6.02 5.07 -6.87
CA GLY A 140 -7.34 4.98 -6.25
C GLY A 140 -7.33 3.98 -5.09
N ILE A 141 -6.91 2.74 -5.37
CA ILE A 141 -6.84 1.65 -4.37
C ILE A 141 -6.01 2.09 -3.17
N MET A 142 -4.83 2.69 -3.37
CA MET A 142 -3.97 3.22 -2.30
C MET A 142 -4.71 4.17 -1.37
N ARG A 143 -5.63 4.99 -1.89
CA ARG A 143 -6.36 6.01 -1.13
C ARG A 143 -7.60 5.47 -0.43
N CYS A 144 -8.26 4.45 -0.97
CA CYS A 144 -9.59 4.04 -0.51
C CYS A 144 -9.69 2.58 -0.03
N ALA A 145 -8.71 1.71 -0.31
CA ALA A 145 -8.79 0.28 0.00
C ALA A 145 -9.07 0.02 1.48
N MET A 146 -8.50 0.82 2.39
CA MET A 146 -8.72 0.64 3.82
C MET A 146 -10.21 0.62 4.20
N PHE A 147 -11.05 1.44 3.55
CA PHE A 147 -12.49 1.47 3.81
C PHE A 147 -13.19 0.24 3.24
N ALA A 148 -12.81 -0.18 2.03
CA ALA A 148 -13.35 -1.36 1.39
C ALA A 148 -13.01 -2.65 2.15
N LEU A 149 -11.91 -2.66 2.91
CA LEU A 149 -11.40 -3.83 3.64
C LEU A 149 -11.99 -4.01 5.04
N ILE A 150 -12.67 -2.99 5.59
CA ILE A 150 -13.26 -3.06 6.93
C ILE A 150 -14.20 -4.27 7.03
N ASN A 151 -14.02 -5.12 8.04
CA ASN A 151 -14.79 -6.35 8.25
C ASN A 151 -14.66 -7.44 7.16
N LEU A 152 -13.76 -7.28 6.16
CA LEU A 152 -13.43 -8.36 5.21
C LEU A 152 -12.16 -9.11 5.60
N LEU A 153 -11.18 -8.42 6.17
CA LEU A 153 -9.90 -8.97 6.60
C LEU A 153 -9.56 -8.53 8.03
N PRO A 154 -8.60 -9.18 8.70
CA PRO A 154 -8.15 -8.78 10.04
C PRO A 154 -7.78 -7.30 10.11
N SER A 155 -7.97 -6.67 11.28
CA SER A 155 -7.71 -5.24 11.52
C SER A 155 -6.29 -4.79 11.16
N GLU A 156 -5.35 -5.71 11.23
CA GLU A 156 -3.93 -5.57 10.93
C GLU A 156 -3.72 -5.32 9.44
N VAL A 157 -4.54 -5.99 8.61
CA VAL A 157 -4.66 -5.76 7.17
C VAL A 157 -5.41 -4.44 6.90
N VAL A 158 -6.25 -3.92 7.79
CA VAL A 158 -6.74 -2.54 7.61
C VAL A 158 -5.65 -1.52 7.97
N ARG A 159 -4.89 -1.80 9.05
CA ARG A 159 -3.83 -0.92 9.57
C ARG A 159 -2.70 -0.72 8.56
N PHE A 160 -2.18 -1.77 7.93
CA PHE A 160 -1.08 -1.62 6.97
C PHE A 160 -1.48 -0.82 5.71
N TRP A 161 -2.76 -0.88 5.27
CA TRP A 161 -3.27 -0.02 4.20
C TRP A 161 -3.34 1.43 4.65
N ARG A 162 -3.83 1.71 5.87
CA ARG A 162 -3.83 3.06 6.42
C ARG A 162 -2.42 3.66 6.43
N GLU A 163 -1.44 2.87 6.86
CA GLU A 163 -0.03 3.24 6.88
C GLU A 163 0.48 3.57 5.47
N LEU A 164 0.18 2.74 4.46
CA LEU A 164 0.49 3.04 3.06
C LEU A 164 -0.18 4.33 2.57
N SER A 165 -1.47 4.54 2.86
CA SER A 165 -2.19 5.76 2.52
C SER A 165 -1.56 6.99 3.17
N GLU A 166 -1.09 6.88 4.41
CA GLU A 166 -0.43 7.97 5.14
C GLU A 166 0.93 8.35 4.54
N VAL A 167 1.74 7.37 4.14
CA VAL A 167 2.97 7.63 3.37
C VAL A 167 2.61 8.30 2.04
N GLY A 168 1.62 7.74 1.33
CA GLY A 168 1.18 8.28 0.04
C GLY A 168 0.70 9.73 0.12
N VAL A 169 -0.12 10.09 1.12
CA VAL A 169 -0.57 11.48 1.27
C VAL A 169 0.60 12.46 1.45
N GLN A 170 1.67 12.02 2.10
CA GLN A 170 2.81 12.89 2.41
C GLN A 170 3.81 13.02 1.25
N THR A 171 4.02 11.96 0.45
CA THR A 171 5.11 11.93 -0.55
C THR A 171 4.66 11.92 -2.01
N TRP A 172 3.36 11.71 -2.30
CA TRP A 172 2.87 11.44 -3.67
C TRP A 172 3.07 12.56 -4.70
N GLU A 173 3.14 13.82 -4.24
CA GLU A 173 3.35 15.00 -5.10
C GLU A 173 4.79 15.53 -5.08
N GLU A 174 5.69 14.87 -4.33
CA GLU A 174 7.10 15.29 -4.30
C GLU A 174 7.77 15.09 -5.67
N ARG A 175 8.53 16.10 -6.06
CA ARG A 175 9.29 16.17 -7.31
C ARG A 175 10.78 16.26 -6.97
N ASP A 176 11.62 15.86 -7.92
CA ASP A 176 13.08 16.07 -7.87
C ASP A 176 13.47 17.54 -7.70
#